data_AF-A0A930WWI5-F1
#
_entry.id   AF-A0A930WWI5-F1
#
_cell.length_a   1.000
_cell.length_b   1.000
_cell.length_c   1.000
_cell.angle_alpha   90.00
_cell.angle_beta   90.00
_cell.angle_gamma   90.00
#
_symmetry.space_group_name_H-M   'P 1'
#
loop_
_entity.id
_entity.type
_entity.pdbx_description
1 polymer ?
#
loop_
_entity_poly.entity_id
_entity_poly.type
_entity_poly.pdbx_seq_one_letter_code
_entity_poly.pdbx_strand_id
1 'polypeptide(L)'
;MIYTLNDIEYMASQCHAKSITLHWGANWYDNTSDHYHINILGDGTIYSDYDNLDVLCYHTWHRNTGNIGISLSCMGDGSIWADGTVQWGSAPPTQEQVDKMAMVVNAICKAKGWEIDYDHVKTHAEWADIDGYGINDNDPDMRWDLISIPQEKGEGGDIIRGKAIYFKYHPELCKD
;
A
#
# COMPACT_ATOMS: atom_id res chain seq x y z
N MET A 1 0.40 8.40 -15.06
CA MET A 1 1.62 7.98 -15.80
C MET A 1 2.01 6.59 -15.34
N ILE A 2 2.50 5.73 -16.23
CA ILE A 2 2.95 4.37 -15.89
C ILE A 2 4.44 4.42 -15.57
N TYR A 3 4.84 3.75 -14.49
CA TYR A 3 6.21 3.75 -13.97
C TYR A 3 6.77 2.33 -13.83
N THR A 4 8.08 2.21 -13.99
CA THR A 4 8.85 1.02 -13.63
C THR A 4 9.29 1.06 -12.17
N LEU A 5 9.74 -0.06 -11.62
CA LEU A 5 10.38 -0.11 -10.29
C LEU A 5 11.63 0.79 -10.22
N ASN A 6 12.38 0.94 -11.32
CA ASN A 6 13.53 1.84 -11.36
C ASN A 6 13.12 3.31 -11.28
N ASP A 7 12.00 3.67 -11.93
CA ASP A 7 11.46 5.03 -11.82
C ASP A 7 11.00 5.32 -10.38
N ILE A 8 10.36 4.35 -9.71
CA ILE A 8 10.00 4.44 -8.30
C ILE A 8 11.24 4.63 -7.42
N GLU A 9 12.28 3.81 -7.60
CA GLU A 9 13.53 3.92 -6.85
C GLU A 9 14.17 5.30 -7.04
N TYR A 10 14.18 5.82 -8.27
CA TYR A 10 14.67 7.15 -8.57
C TYR A 10 13.83 8.24 -7.87
N MET A 11 12.51 8.23 -8.01
CA MET A 11 11.63 9.21 -7.36
C MET A 11 11.78 9.18 -5.84
N ALA A 12 11.88 8.00 -5.25
CA ALA A 12 12.11 7.83 -3.82
C ALA A 12 13.46 8.42 -3.38
N SER A 13 14.51 8.28 -4.18
CA SER A 13 15.83 8.87 -3.86
C SER A 13 15.82 10.40 -3.78
N GLN A 14 14.85 11.05 -4.44
CA GLN A 14 14.71 12.51 -4.48
C GLN A 14 13.67 13.06 -3.49
N CYS A 15 12.81 12.21 -2.93
CA CYS A 15 11.73 12.65 -2.02
C CYS A 15 12.20 12.86 -0.58
N HIS A 16 11.45 13.64 0.20
CA HIS A 16 11.72 13.94 1.61
C HIS A 16 10.84 13.15 2.58
N ALA A 17 9.99 12.25 2.08
CA ALA A 17 9.20 11.35 2.89
C ALA A 17 10.07 10.54 3.87
N LYS A 18 9.46 10.11 4.97
CA LYS A 18 10.05 9.39 6.11
C LYS A 18 9.39 8.03 6.37
N SER A 19 8.28 7.76 5.71
CA SER A 19 7.46 6.56 5.90
C SER A 19 6.62 6.29 4.65
N ILE A 20 6.00 5.11 4.65
CA ILE A 20 5.05 4.62 3.66
C ILE A 20 3.76 4.26 4.39
N THR A 21 2.61 4.56 3.78
CA THR A 21 1.32 3.97 4.18
C THR A 21 0.67 3.24 3.03
N LEU A 22 0.31 1.98 3.29
CA LEU A 22 -0.28 1.06 2.33
C LEU A 22 -1.81 1.05 2.44
N HIS A 23 -2.49 1.02 1.29
CA HIS A 23 -3.94 1.13 1.14
C HIS A 23 -4.49 0.12 0.13
N TRP A 24 -5.80 -0.04 0.13
CA TRP A 24 -6.55 -0.39 -1.08
C TRP A 24 -7.41 0.81 -1.50
N GLY A 25 -7.84 0.82 -2.76
CA GLY A 25 -8.59 1.93 -3.34
C GLY A 25 -10.09 1.89 -3.09
N ALA A 26 -10.63 0.78 -2.57
CA ALA A 26 -12.08 0.49 -2.54
C ALA A 26 -12.73 0.71 -3.92
N ASN A 27 -12.04 0.24 -4.96
CA ASN A 27 -12.35 0.48 -6.37
C ASN A 27 -12.03 -0.77 -7.24
N TRP A 28 -11.98 -0.60 -8.56
CA TRP A 28 -11.79 -1.67 -9.54
C TRP A 28 -10.37 -1.64 -10.09
N TYR A 29 -9.97 -2.73 -10.73
CA TYR A 29 -8.59 -3.00 -11.15
C TYR A 29 -7.95 -1.95 -12.08
N ASP A 30 -8.75 -1.17 -12.79
CA ASP A 30 -8.33 -0.14 -13.74
C ASP A 30 -8.57 1.28 -13.23
N ASN A 31 -9.08 1.45 -12.02
CA ASN A 31 -9.26 2.76 -11.42
C ASN A 31 -7.98 3.27 -10.76
N THR A 32 -7.86 4.61 -10.71
CA THR A 32 -6.79 5.31 -10.00
C THR A 32 -7.42 6.40 -9.14
N SER A 33 -6.68 6.85 -8.12
CA SER A 33 -7.04 8.02 -7.32
C SER A 33 -5.80 8.86 -7.05
N ASP A 34 -5.98 10.18 -7.17
CA ASP A 34 -4.99 11.21 -6.86
C ASP A 34 -4.78 11.38 -5.34
N HIS A 35 -5.56 10.69 -4.50
CA HIS A 35 -5.30 10.64 -3.07
C HIS A 35 -4.04 9.85 -2.71
N TYR A 36 -3.52 9.04 -3.62
CA TYR A 36 -2.33 8.22 -3.42
C TYR A 36 -1.20 8.66 -4.36
N HIS A 37 0.04 8.56 -3.88
CA HIS A 37 1.18 8.82 -4.74
C HIS A 37 1.36 7.70 -5.76
N ILE A 38 1.03 6.46 -5.40
CA ILE A 38 1.18 5.29 -6.26
C ILE A 38 -0.11 4.48 -6.21
N ASN A 39 -0.65 4.13 -7.37
CA ASN A 39 -1.77 3.22 -7.57
C ASN A 39 -1.27 1.98 -8.31
N ILE A 40 -1.53 0.78 -7.77
CA ILE A 40 -1.14 -0.49 -8.36
C ILE A 40 -2.39 -1.17 -8.92
N LEU A 41 -2.46 -1.19 -10.25
CA LEU A 41 -3.60 -1.76 -10.98
C LEU A 41 -3.67 -3.28 -10.82
N GLY A 42 -4.80 -3.88 -11.22
CA GLY A 42 -5.06 -5.31 -11.01
C GLY A 42 -4.03 -6.26 -11.62
N ASP A 43 -3.34 -5.83 -12.69
CA ASP A 43 -2.28 -6.56 -13.37
C ASP A 43 -0.86 -6.25 -12.83
N GLY A 44 -0.76 -5.46 -11.76
CA GLY A 44 0.51 -5.01 -11.20
C GLY A 44 1.10 -3.78 -11.89
N THR A 45 0.42 -3.14 -12.85
CA THR A 45 0.89 -1.88 -13.42
C THR A 45 1.00 -0.81 -12.33
N ILE A 46 2.16 -0.15 -12.24
CA ILE A 46 2.39 0.97 -11.33
C ILE A 46 1.95 2.25 -12.03
N TYR A 47 0.96 2.94 -11.49
CA TYR A 47 0.45 4.21 -11.99
C TYR A 47 0.62 5.32 -10.95
N SER A 48 0.97 6.53 -11.39
CA SER A 48 0.88 7.74 -10.57
C SER A 48 0.41 8.95 -11.39
N ASP A 49 -0.42 9.80 -10.81
CA ASP A 49 -0.77 11.12 -11.37
C ASP A 49 0.39 12.12 -11.26
N TYR A 50 1.44 11.78 -10.52
CA TYR A 50 2.54 12.65 -10.15
C TYR A 50 3.88 12.14 -10.67
N ASP A 51 4.82 13.06 -10.87
CA ASP A 51 6.20 12.78 -11.27
C ASP A 51 7.20 12.81 -10.10
N ASN A 52 6.70 12.93 -8.87
CA ASN A 52 7.47 12.94 -7.63
C ASN A 52 6.61 12.48 -6.44
N LEU A 53 7.26 12.11 -5.34
CA LEU A 53 6.62 11.57 -4.13
C LEU A 53 6.53 12.57 -2.95
N ASP A 54 6.76 13.86 -3.20
CA ASP A 54 6.62 14.93 -2.18
C ASP A 54 5.30 15.71 -2.32
N VAL A 55 4.48 15.37 -3.32
CA VAL A 55 3.17 16.00 -3.51
C VAL A 55 2.27 15.72 -2.30
N LEU A 56 1.59 16.76 -1.80
CA LEU A 56 0.63 16.56 -0.72
C LEU A 56 -0.58 15.75 -1.22
N CYS A 57 -0.68 14.51 -0.75
CA CYS A 57 -1.81 13.61 -1.03
C CYS A 57 -2.60 13.32 0.26
N TYR A 58 -3.93 13.22 0.16
CA TYR A 58 -4.81 13.10 1.33
C TYR A 58 -5.27 11.65 1.59
N HIS A 59 -4.35 10.77 1.94
CA HIS A 59 -4.64 9.33 2.12
C HIS A 59 -4.75 8.86 3.57
N THR A 60 -4.13 9.53 4.55
CA THR A 60 -4.09 9.05 5.94
C THR A 60 -4.15 10.22 6.90
N TRP A 61 -5.17 10.23 7.76
CA TRP A 61 -5.33 11.23 8.80
C TRP A 61 -4.06 11.29 9.68
N HIS A 62 -3.62 12.49 10.04
CA HIS A 62 -2.34 12.77 10.73
C HIS A 62 -1.03 12.33 10.04
N ARG A 63 -1.06 11.78 8.81
CA ARG A 63 0.14 11.33 8.08
C ARG A 63 0.14 11.70 6.59
N ASN A 64 -0.50 12.79 6.20
CA ASN A 64 -0.51 13.25 4.79
C ASN A 64 0.78 13.99 4.37
N THR A 65 1.65 14.37 5.31
CA THR A 65 2.92 15.05 5.01
C THR A 65 4.09 14.15 5.35
N GLY A 66 5.10 14.11 4.46
CA GLY A 66 6.31 13.33 4.68
C GLY A 66 6.08 11.81 4.65
N ASN A 67 5.04 11.35 3.96
CA ASN A 67 4.62 9.95 3.94
C ASN A 67 4.13 9.57 2.55
N ILE A 68 4.53 8.40 2.05
CA ILE A 68 4.18 7.94 0.71
C ILE A 68 2.96 7.02 0.81
N GLY A 69 1.81 7.48 0.33
CA GLY A 69 0.62 6.65 0.12
C GLY A 69 0.73 5.75 -1.13
N ILE A 70 0.61 4.43 -0.94
CA ILE A 70 0.59 3.42 -2.02
C ILE A 70 -0.73 2.64 -1.91
N SER A 71 -1.48 2.54 -3.00
CA SER A 71 -2.78 1.87 -3.02
C SER A 71 -2.82 0.71 -4.01
N LEU A 72 -3.50 -0.37 -3.64
CA LEU A 72 -3.98 -1.38 -4.58
C LEU A 72 -5.33 -0.94 -5.17
N SER A 73 -5.45 -0.88 -6.49
CA SER A 73 -6.72 -0.62 -7.15
C SER A 73 -7.61 -1.87 -7.09
N CYS A 74 -8.29 -2.08 -5.97
CA CYS A 74 -9.08 -3.26 -5.66
C CYS A 74 -10.09 -2.95 -4.54
N MET A 75 -10.77 -4.00 -4.05
CA MET A 75 -11.79 -3.96 -3.00
C MET A 75 -13.11 -3.28 -3.39
N GLY A 76 -13.44 -3.24 -4.69
CA GLY A 76 -14.77 -2.88 -5.15
C GLY A 76 -15.85 -3.77 -4.51
N ASP A 77 -16.83 -3.16 -3.86
CA ASP A 77 -17.88 -3.81 -3.06
C ASP A 77 -17.36 -4.65 -1.88
N GLY A 78 -16.12 -4.42 -1.44
CA GLY A 78 -15.54 -5.08 -0.28
C GLY A 78 -16.25 -4.67 1.02
N SER A 79 -16.36 -5.60 1.96
CA SER A 79 -16.87 -5.31 3.30
C SER A 79 -16.19 -6.17 4.36
N ILE A 80 -16.36 -5.77 5.61
CA ILE A 80 -15.78 -6.45 6.77
C ILE A 80 -16.83 -6.57 7.87
N TRP A 81 -16.82 -7.68 8.61
CA TRP A 81 -17.59 -7.85 9.83
C TRP A 81 -16.76 -7.51 11.06
N ALA A 82 -17.43 -7.20 12.17
CA ALA A 82 -16.79 -6.83 13.43
C ALA A 82 -15.85 -7.91 14.01
N ASP A 83 -15.97 -9.16 13.57
CA ASP A 83 -15.06 -10.24 13.95
C ASP A 83 -13.79 -10.32 13.08
N GLY A 84 -13.59 -9.36 12.18
CA GLY A 84 -12.47 -9.29 11.24
C GLY A 84 -12.64 -10.15 9.99
N THR A 85 -13.78 -10.83 9.80
CA THR A 85 -14.06 -11.56 8.57
C THR A 85 -14.17 -10.59 7.40
N VAL A 86 -13.41 -10.82 6.33
CA VAL A 86 -13.45 -9.98 5.12
C VAL A 86 -14.27 -10.64 4.03
N GLN A 87 -15.21 -9.89 3.46
CA GLN A 87 -15.78 -10.16 2.13
C GLN A 87 -15.02 -9.32 1.12
N TRP A 88 -14.24 -9.98 0.27
CA TRP A 88 -13.35 -9.31 -0.68
C TRP A 88 -14.04 -8.56 -1.83
N GLY A 89 -15.36 -8.69 -1.96
CA GLY A 89 -16.14 -7.99 -2.98
C GLY A 89 -15.91 -8.52 -4.41
N SER A 90 -16.17 -7.64 -5.37
CA SER A 90 -16.13 -7.91 -6.81
C SER A 90 -14.72 -7.83 -7.40
N ALA A 91 -13.80 -7.13 -6.73
CA ALA A 91 -12.41 -6.94 -7.16
C ALA A 91 -11.43 -7.25 -6.01
N PRO A 92 -11.29 -8.50 -5.56
CA PRO A 92 -10.33 -8.87 -4.49
C PRO A 92 -8.89 -8.48 -4.86
N PRO A 93 -7.99 -8.19 -3.88
CA PRO A 93 -6.58 -7.98 -4.16
C PRO A 93 -6.01 -9.15 -4.97
N THR A 94 -5.34 -8.87 -6.10
CA THR A 94 -4.72 -9.91 -6.92
C THR A 94 -3.33 -10.29 -6.40
N GLN A 95 -2.81 -11.45 -6.82
CA GLN A 95 -1.43 -11.82 -6.51
C GLN A 95 -0.43 -10.82 -7.10
N GLU A 96 -0.65 -10.38 -8.34
CA GLU A 96 0.19 -9.39 -9.03
C GLU A 96 0.22 -8.06 -8.28
N GLN A 97 -0.93 -7.61 -7.77
CA GLN A 97 -1.04 -6.42 -6.94
C GLN A 97 -0.21 -6.51 -5.66
N VAL A 98 -0.39 -7.59 -4.90
CA VAL A 98 0.30 -7.80 -3.62
C VAL A 98 1.81 -7.91 -3.82
N ASP A 99 2.25 -8.69 -4.81
CA ASP A 99 3.67 -8.84 -5.09
C ASP A 99 4.27 -7.53 -5.62
N LYS A 100 3.57 -6.81 -6.50
CA LYS A 100 4.04 -5.49 -6.96
C LYS A 100 4.13 -4.49 -5.82
N MET A 101 3.17 -4.46 -4.90
CA MET A 101 3.23 -3.57 -3.73
C MET A 101 4.46 -3.86 -2.88
N ALA A 102 4.76 -5.13 -2.62
CA ALA A 102 5.96 -5.52 -1.92
C ALA A 102 7.25 -5.13 -2.67
N MET A 103 7.29 -5.25 -4.01
CA MET A 103 8.41 -4.80 -4.82
C MET A 103 8.59 -3.28 -4.78
N VAL A 104 7.50 -2.51 -4.83
CA VAL A 104 7.50 -1.04 -4.71
C VAL A 104 8.00 -0.62 -3.33
N VAL A 105 7.54 -1.27 -2.25
CA VAL A 105 8.04 -1.04 -0.89
C VAL A 105 9.54 -1.30 -0.80
N ASN A 106 10.02 -2.42 -1.35
CA ASN A 106 11.45 -2.74 -1.41
C ASN A 106 12.24 -1.65 -2.17
N ALA A 107 11.77 -1.23 -3.34
CA ALA A 107 12.42 -0.19 -4.15
C ALA A 107 12.53 1.14 -3.39
N ILE A 108 11.46 1.57 -2.72
CA ILE A 108 11.45 2.80 -1.91
C ILE A 108 12.40 2.67 -0.72
N CYS A 109 12.29 1.61 0.09
CA CYS A 109 13.16 1.44 1.25
C CYS A 109 14.64 1.36 0.86
N LYS A 110 14.97 0.68 -0.26
CA LYS A 110 16.31 0.65 -0.83
C LYS A 110 16.83 2.04 -1.17
N ALA A 111 16.06 2.84 -1.92
CA ALA A 111 16.45 4.20 -2.29
C ALA A 111 16.65 5.11 -1.08
N LYS A 112 15.85 4.92 -0.03
CA LYS A 112 15.86 5.74 1.18
C LYS A 112 16.87 5.27 2.23
N GLY A 113 17.46 4.08 2.06
CA GLY A 113 18.31 3.45 3.06
C GLY A 113 17.54 3.05 4.33
N TRP A 114 16.25 2.73 4.19
CA TRP A 114 15.39 2.29 5.29
C TRP A 114 15.42 0.77 5.45
N GLU A 115 15.22 0.32 6.68
CA GLU A 115 14.81 -1.06 6.90
C GLU A 115 13.33 -1.23 6.52
N ILE A 116 12.97 -2.46 6.12
CA ILE A 116 11.60 -2.83 5.81
C ILE A 116 10.97 -3.31 7.12
N ASP A 117 10.52 -2.36 7.92
CA ASP A 117 9.98 -2.60 9.26
C ASP A 117 8.65 -1.86 9.47
N TYR A 118 8.07 -2.09 10.65
CA TYR A 118 6.81 -1.48 11.04
C TYR A 118 6.92 0.05 11.10
N ASP A 119 8.04 0.63 11.53
CA ASP A 119 8.17 2.08 11.73
C ASP A 119 8.19 2.86 10.42
N HIS A 120 8.77 2.26 9.36
CA HIS A 120 8.80 2.88 8.04
C HIS A 120 7.61 2.49 7.16
N VAL A 121 7.02 1.30 7.34
CA VAL A 121 5.98 0.78 6.45
C VAL A 121 4.79 0.29 7.27
N LYS A 122 3.70 1.07 7.23
CA LYS A 122 2.43 0.68 7.85
C LYS A 122 1.29 0.56 6.85
N THR A 123 0.26 -0.19 7.18
CA THR A 123 -1.04 -0.12 6.49
C THR A 123 -1.91 0.97 7.10
N HIS A 124 -2.98 1.36 6.41
CA HIS A 124 -3.97 2.26 7.01
C HIS A 124 -4.69 1.58 8.19
N ALA A 125 -4.95 0.27 8.14
CA ALA A 125 -5.53 -0.45 9.26
C ALA A 125 -4.66 -0.36 10.53
N GLU A 126 -3.34 -0.46 10.39
CA GLU A 126 -2.40 -0.32 11.50
C GLU A 126 -2.43 1.11 12.09
N TRP A 127 -2.53 2.14 11.25
CA TRP A 127 -2.72 3.51 11.76
C TRP A 127 -4.07 3.70 12.44
N ALA A 128 -5.13 3.12 11.87
CA ALA A 128 -6.47 3.21 12.40
C ALA A 128 -6.58 2.58 13.80
N ASP A 129 -5.94 1.43 14.01
CA ASP A 129 -5.85 0.78 15.32
C ASP A 129 -5.09 1.63 16.35
N ILE A 130 -3.99 2.27 15.94
CA ILE A 130 -3.22 3.17 16.82
C ILE A 130 -4.03 4.40 17.24
N ASP A 131 -4.76 4.99 16.29
CA ASP A 131 -5.40 6.30 16.45
C ASP A 131 -6.89 6.20 16.87
N GLY A 132 -7.44 4.99 17.00
CA GLY A 132 -8.78 4.72 17.54
C GLY A 132 -9.93 4.92 16.53
N TYR A 133 -9.69 4.56 15.27
CA TYR A 133 -10.69 4.53 14.20
C TYR A 133 -10.64 3.22 13.38
N GLY A 134 -10.22 2.13 14.03
CA GLY A 134 -10.14 0.79 13.43
C GLY A 134 -11.48 0.03 13.49
N ILE A 135 -11.47 -1.24 13.08
CA ILE A 135 -12.67 -2.09 13.06
C ILE A 135 -13.26 -2.38 14.45
N ASN A 136 -12.46 -2.18 15.50
CA ASN A 136 -12.85 -2.42 16.88
C ASN A 136 -13.42 -1.15 17.55
N ASP A 137 -13.45 -0.04 16.83
CA ASP A 137 -13.91 1.25 17.31
C ASP A 137 -15.34 1.55 16.85
N ASN A 138 -15.91 2.63 17.38
CA ASN A 138 -17.27 3.09 17.05
C ASN A 138 -17.30 4.16 15.95
N ASP A 139 -16.18 4.37 15.24
CA ASP A 139 -16.09 5.36 14.17
C ASP A 139 -16.84 4.87 12.92
N PRO A 140 -17.81 5.62 12.38
CA PRO A 140 -18.50 5.24 11.14
C PRO A 140 -17.60 5.23 9.90
N ASP A 141 -16.47 5.95 9.91
CA ASP A 141 -15.47 6.01 8.84
C ASP A 141 -14.32 5.00 9.02
N MET A 142 -14.51 3.97 9.86
CA MET A 142 -13.49 2.97 10.20
C MET A 142 -12.60 2.55 9.01
N ARG A 143 -11.29 2.45 9.25
CA ARG A 143 -10.33 2.04 8.23
C ARG A 143 -9.78 0.66 8.54
N TRP A 144 -9.73 -0.17 7.50
CA TRP A 144 -9.33 -1.57 7.59
C TRP A 144 -8.42 -1.97 6.44
N ASP A 145 -7.81 -0.98 5.76
CA ASP A 145 -6.98 -1.20 4.58
C ASP A 145 -5.82 -2.14 4.88
N LEU A 146 -5.80 -3.27 4.15
CA LEU A 146 -4.81 -4.33 4.28
C LEU A 146 -4.74 -4.91 5.70
N ILE A 147 -5.85 -4.95 6.44
CA ILE A 147 -5.96 -5.70 7.70
C ILE A 147 -5.62 -7.18 7.49
N SER A 148 -6.00 -7.71 6.33
CA SER A 148 -5.59 -9.02 5.81
C SER A 148 -5.56 -8.97 4.28
N ILE A 149 -5.03 -10.02 3.65
CA ILE A 149 -5.06 -10.22 2.20
C ILE A 149 -5.58 -11.63 1.86
N PRO A 150 -6.19 -11.88 0.69
CA PRO A 150 -6.75 -13.19 0.36
C PRO A 150 -5.69 -14.26 0.05
N GLN A 151 -4.46 -13.88 -0.25
CA GLN A 151 -3.38 -14.77 -0.68
C GLN A 151 -2.83 -15.63 0.46
N GLU A 152 -2.83 -15.10 1.68
CA GLU A 152 -2.14 -15.71 2.81
C GLU A 152 -2.83 -15.33 4.12
N LYS A 153 -2.89 -16.29 5.06
CA LYS A 153 -3.49 -16.06 6.37
C LYS A 153 -2.53 -15.25 7.24
N GLY A 154 -2.98 -14.11 7.73
CA GLY A 154 -2.23 -13.26 8.65
C GLY A 154 -2.61 -11.80 8.47
N GLU A 155 -1.88 -10.93 9.17
CA GLU A 155 -2.02 -9.48 9.03
C GLU A 155 -1.40 -9.02 7.71
N GLY A 156 -2.14 -8.24 6.92
CA GLY A 156 -1.70 -7.87 5.58
C GLY A 156 -0.39 -7.07 5.58
N GLY A 157 -0.20 -6.18 6.57
CA GLY A 157 1.03 -5.42 6.74
C GLY A 157 2.26 -6.30 6.94
N ASP A 158 2.18 -7.30 7.82
CA ASP A 158 3.27 -8.23 8.09
C ASP A 158 3.62 -9.07 6.86
N ILE A 159 2.59 -9.55 6.15
CA ILE A 159 2.78 -10.34 4.93
C ILE A 159 3.47 -9.50 3.84
N ILE A 160 3.05 -8.24 3.63
CA ILE A 160 3.63 -7.36 2.61
C ILE A 160 5.07 -6.99 2.97
N ARG A 161 5.35 -6.65 4.24
CA ARG A 161 6.73 -6.39 4.70
C ARG A 161 7.62 -7.63 4.52
N GLY A 162 7.11 -8.82 4.88
CA GLY A 162 7.81 -10.09 4.66
C GLY A 162 8.12 -10.37 3.19
N LYS A 163 7.15 -10.15 2.30
CA LYS A 163 7.36 -10.24 0.84
C LYS A 163 8.36 -9.22 0.32
N ALA A 164 8.32 -7.99 0.82
CA ALA A 164 9.27 -6.95 0.42
C ALA A 164 10.71 -7.32 0.84
N ILE A 165 10.88 -7.89 2.03
CA ILE A 165 12.16 -8.47 2.48
C ILE A 165 12.58 -9.63 1.58
N TYR A 166 11.67 -10.52 1.19
CA TYR A 166 11.98 -11.59 0.23
C TYR A 166 12.51 -11.01 -1.09
N PHE A 167 11.84 -10.01 -1.66
CA PHE A 167 12.29 -9.35 -2.89
C PHE A 167 13.62 -8.58 -2.73
N LYS A 168 13.92 -8.05 -1.54
CA LYS A 168 15.25 -7.47 -1.22
C LYS A 168 16.38 -8.49 -1.42
N TYR A 169 16.14 -9.76 -1.11
CA TYR A 169 17.12 -10.85 -1.28
C TYR A 169 16.99 -11.61 -2.61
N HIS A 170 15.93 -11.34 -3.39
CA HIS A 170 15.65 -11.95 -4.69
C HIS A 170 15.39 -10.89 -5.77
N PRO A 171 16.34 -9.98 -6.03
CA PRO A 171 16.15 -8.88 -6.98
C PRO A 171 15.88 -9.35 -8.42
N GLU A 172 16.29 -10.56 -8.78
CA GLU A 172 15.99 -11.19 -10.08
C GLU A 172 14.50 -11.45 -10.34
N LEU A 173 13.70 -11.45 -9.27
CA LEU A 173 12.25 -11.62 -9.33
C LEU A 173 11.49 -10.29 -9.41
N CYS A 174 12.16 -9.16 -9.15
CA CYS A 174 11.58 -7.83 -9.26
C CYS A 174 11.47 -7.43 -10.74
N LYS A 175 10.32 -7.72 -11.35
CA LYS A 175 10.03 -7.40 -12.76
C LYS A 175 8.96 -6.33 -12.85
N ASP A 176 9.01 -5.53 -13.90
CA ASP A 176 7.96 -4.59 -14.28
C ASP A 176 6.76 -5.33 -14.89
#